data_AF-A0A973SZR8-F1
#
_entry.id   AF-A0A973SZR8-F1
#
_cell.length_a   1.000
_cell.length_b   1.000
_cell.length_c   1.000
_cell.angle_alpha   90.00
_cell.angle_beta   90.00
_cell.angle_gamma   90.00
#
_symmetry.space_group_name_H-M   'P 1'
#
loop_
_entity.id
_entity.type
_entity.pdbx_description
1 polymer ?
#
loop_
_entity_poly.entity_id
_entity_poly.type
_entity_poly.pdbx_seq_one_letter_code
_entity_poly.pdbx_strand_id
1 'polypeptide(L)'
;AIKKEFPQLVIHSLGASEVEHMARISKVSVEEAISRIHAAGLDSFAGAGAELLPERPRKAIAPLKESGERWLEIMETAHRLGVESTSTMLMGTGETNAERIEHLRMIRDVQDRTGGFRAFIPYTYQPENNHLKGRTQATLFEYLRMIAIARLFMDNVQHIQGSWLTTGKEVGQLSLHYGADDLGSIMLEENVVSSAGAKHRSNRLEIIDLIRKAGRVPAQRTTTYEHIVVHDDPANDPVDERVMSHISSTAIAGGTAHPELKLLASN
;
A
#
# COMPACT_ATOMS: atom_id res chain seq x y z
N ALA A 1 -6.60 20.33 -11.79
CA ALA A 1 -6.68 21.39 -10.76
C ALA A 1 -5.56 21.24 -9.73
N ILE A 2 -5.48 20.11 -9.01
CA ILE A 2 -4.46 19.87 -7.96
C ILE A 2 -3.03 20.08 -8.47
N LYS A 3 -2.61 19.42 -9.56
CA LYS A 3 -1.27 19.59 -10.14
C LYS A 3 -0.92 21.01 -10.59
N LYS A 4 -1.92 21.85 -10.88
CA LYS A 4 -1.68 23.26 -11.24
C LYS A 4 -1.30 24.07 -10.00
N GLU A 5 -1.94 23.79 -8.87
CA GLU A 5 -1.70 24.49 -7.59
C GLU A 5 -0.47 23.90 -6.85
N PHE A 6 -0.29 22.59 -6.94
CA PHE A 6 0.76 21.83 -6.25
C PHE A 6 1.50 20.93 -7.26
N PRO A 7 2.33 21.51 -8.15
CA PRO A 7 3.01 20.75 -9.21
C PRO A 7 3.96 19.67 -8.68
N GLN A 8 4.52 19.87 -7.50
CA GLN A 8 5.42 18.94 -6.80
C GLN A 8 4.69 17.80 -6.08
N LEU A 9 3.37 17.90 -5.90
CA LEU A 9 2.61 16.86 -5.20
C LEU A 9 2.47 15.63 -6.09
N VAL A 10 3.02 14.51 -5.64
CA VAL A 10 2.85 13.22 -6.32
C VAL A 10 1.48 12.63 -5.98
N ILE A 11 0.71 12.29 -7.02
CA ILE A 11 -0.60 11.65 -6.94
C ILE A 11 -0.40 10.16 -7.25
N HIS A 12 -0.15 9.39 -6.19
CA HIS A 12 -0.20 7.94 -6.19
C HIS A 12 -1.58 7.49 -5.71
N SER A 13 -2.48 7.17 -6.63
CA SER A 13 -3.90 6.93 -6.31
C SER A 13 -4.54 6.06 -7.37
N LEU A 14 -5.77 5.60 -7.08
CA LEU A 14 -6.57 4.70 -7.92
C LEU A 14 -5.89 3.34 -8.15
N GLY A 15 -6.70 2.31 -8.36
CA GLY A 15 -6.24 1.00 -8.78
C GLY A 15 -6.94 0.55 -10.06
N ALA A 16 -6.67 -0.70 -10.45
CA ALA A 16 -7.25 -1.29 -11.65
C ALA A 16 -8.79 -1.29 -11.64
N SER A 17 -9.41 -1.57 -10.49
CA SER A 17 -10.88 -1.57 -10.35
C SER A 17 -11.50 -0.20 -10.67
N GLU A 18 -10.90 0.89 -10.21
CA GLU A 18 -11.39 2.24 -10.50
C GLU A 18 -11.20 2.59 -11.98
N VAL A 19 -10.04 2.25 -12.56
CA VAL A 19 -9.76 2.49 -13.99
C VAL A 19 -10.75 1.73 -14.87
N GLU A 20 -11.01 0.46 -14.56
CA GLU A 20 -11.99 -0.35 -15.30
C GLU A 20 -13.39 0.25 -15.20
N HIS A 21 -13.78 0.69 -14.01
CA HIS A 21 -15.05 1.39 -13.83
C HIS A 21 -15.12 2.67 -14.67
N MET A 22 -14.07 3.50 -14.66
CA MET A 22 -13.99 4.73 -15.45
C MET A 22 -14.07 4.46 -16.94
N ALA A 23 -13.34 3.45 -17.44
CA ALA A 23 -13.36 3.04 -18.84
C ALA A 23 -14.77 2.61 -19.28
N ARG A 24 -15.44 1.79 -18.46
CA ARG A 24 -16.81 1.31 -18.71
C ARG A 24 -17.83 2.44 -18.75
N ILE A 25 -17.83 3.33 -17.75
CA ILE A 25 -18.79 4.44 -17.68
C ILE A 25 -18.54 5.46 -18.80
N SER A 26 -17.28 5.71 -19.13
CA SER A 26 -16.88 6.66 -20.17
C SER A 26 -16.94 6.07 -21.59
N LYS A 27 -17.21 4.77 -21.72
CA LYS A 27 -17.26 4.02 -22.98
C LYS A 27 -15.96 4.15 -23.80
N VAL A 28 -14.83 4.01 -23.12
CA VAL A 28 -13.48 4.01 -23.73
C VAL A 28 -12.73 2.74 -23.37
N SER A 29 -11.61 2.47 -24.04
CA SER A 29 -10.71 1.39 -23.63
C SER A 29 -10.03 1.70 -22.30
N VAL A 30 -9.52 0.67 -21.62
CA VAL A 30 -8.68 0.83 -20.42
C VAL A 30 -7.45 1.69 -20.74
N GLU A 31 -6.78 1.43 -21.86
CA GLU A 31 -5.61 2.19 -22.32
C GLU A 31 -5.92 3.70 -22.47
N GLU A 32 -7.06 4.04 -23.07
CA GLU A 32 -7.49 5.43 -23.22
C GLU A 32 -7.86 6.05 -21.87
N ALA A 33 -8.52 5.30 -20.99
CA ALA A 33 -8.84 5.76 -19.64
C ALA A 33 -7.56 6.08 -18.84
N ILE A 34 -6.57 5.19 -18.87
CA ILE A 34 -5.25 5.38 -18.22
C ILE A 34 -4.55 6.61 -18.80
N SER A 35 -4.49 6.72 -20.12
CA SER A 35 -3.84 7.84 -20.80
C SER A 35 -4.47 9.18 -20.42
N ARG A 36 -5.81 9.24 -20.32
CA ARG A 36 -6.53 10.46 -19.91
C ARG A 36 -6.25 10.85 -18.47
N ILE A 37 -6.29 9.91 -17.52
CA ILE A 37 -6.07 10.24 -16.11
C ILE A 37 -4.59 10.54 -15.83
N HIS A 38 -3.66 9.90 -16.55
CA HIS A 38 -2.25 10.23 -16.50
C HIS A 38 -1.99 11.64 -17.03
N ALA A 39 -2.53 11.99 -18.20
CA ALA A 39 -2.47 13.34 -18.76
C ALA A 39 -3.13 14.40 -17.86
N ALA A 40 -4.14 14.02 -17.08
CA ALA A 40 -4.79 14.89 -16.09
C ALA A 40 -3.93 15.13 -14.83
N GLY A 41 -2.84 14.36 -14.65
CA GLY A 41 -1.86 14.56 -13.60
C GLY A 41 -1.69 13.41 -12.61
N LEU A 42 -2.23 12.22 -12.87
CA LEU A 42 -1.95 11.04 -12.06
C LEU A 42 -0.52 10.54 -12.32
N ASP A 43 0.30 10.34 -11.29
CA ASP A 43 1.70 9.95 -11.48
C ASP A 43 1.92 8.43 -11.44
N SER A 44 1.13 7.70 -10.65
CA SER A 44 1.26 6.23 -10.52
C SER A 44 0.01 5.62 -9.89
N PHE A 45 -0.19 4.31 -10.11
CA PHE A 45 -1.31 3.58 -9.50
C PHE A 45 -0.96 2.99 -8.14
N ALA A 46 -1.92 3.05 -7.22
CA ALA A 46 -1.85 2.29 -5.98
C ALA A 46 -2.15 0.81 -6.26
N GLY A 47 -1.39 -0.09 -5.61
CA GLY A 47 -1.62 -1.53 -5.70
C GLY A 47 -2.85 -2.05 -4.96
N ALA A 48 -3.63 -1.14 -4.36
CA ALA A 48 -4.85 -1.48 -3.65
C ALA A 48 -5.85 -2.18 -4.58
N GLY A 49 -6.65 -3.08 -4.02
CA GLY A 49 -7.66 -3.84 -4.75
C GLY A 49 -7.19 -5.14 -5.40
N ALA A 50 -5.89 -5.44 -5.34
CA ALA A 50 -5.38 -6.78 -5.66
C ALA A 50 -5.93 -7.85 -4.71
N GLU A 51 -6.12 -7.52 -3.43
CA GLU A 51 -6.54 -8.44 -2.36
C GLU A 51 -5.76 -9.78 -2.43
N LEU A 52 -6.40 -10.85 -2.90
CA LEU A 52 -5.74 -12.02 -3.47
C LEU A 52 -6.11 -12.12 -4.96
N LEU A 53 -5.12 -12.38 -5.81
CA LEU A 53 -5.30 -12.53 -7.25
C LEU A 53 -5.85 -13.90 -7.69
N PRO A 54 -5.46 -15.04 -7.07
CA PRO A 54 -6.00 -16.34 -7.47
C PRO A 54 -7.52 -16.41 -7.34
N GLU A 55 -8.16 -17.08 -8.31
CA GLU A 55 -9.61 -17.03 -8.52
C GLU A 55 -10.43 -17.41 -7.27
N ARG A 56 -10.12 -18.54 -6.62
CA ARG A 56 -10.91 -19.05 -5.48
C ARG A 56 -10.95 -18.05 -4.31
N PRO A 57 -9.81 -17.63 -3.71
CA PRO A 57 -9.86 -16.69 -2.60
C PRO A 57 -10.42 -15.34 -3.05
N ARG A 58 -10.13 -14.87 -4.26
CA ARG A 58 -10.66 -13.61 -4.78
C ARG A 58 -12.19 -13.61 -4.86
N LYS A 59 -12.79 -14.67 -5.43
CA LYS A 59 -14.25 -14.84 -5.47
C LYS A 59 -14.87 -14.92 -4.08
N ALA A 60 -14.15 -15.47 -3.10
CA ALA A 60 -14.64 -15.57 -1.73
C ALA A 60 -14.70 -14.20 -1.04
N ILE A 61 -13.70 -13.34 -1.24
CA ILE A 61 -13.56 -12.08 -0.48
C ILE A 61 -13.99 -10.82 -1.24
N ALA A 62 -13.92 -10.86 -2.57
CA ALA A 62 -14.17 -9.71 -3.45
C ALA A 62 -14.94 -10.12 -4.73
N PRO A 63 -16.11 -10.78 -4.63
CA PRO A 63 -16.85 -11.32 -5.79
C PRO A 63 -17.34 -10.27 -6.79
N LEU A 64 -17.41 -9.00 -6.38
CA LEU A 64 -17.85 -7.89 -7.22
C LEU A 64 -16.71 -7.15 -7.93
N LYS A 65 -15.46 -7.48 -7.60
CA LYS A 65 -14.28 -6.96 -8.31
C LYS A 65 -14.03 -7.81 -9.55
N GLU A 66 -13.27 -7.25 -10.48
CA GLU A 66 -12.72 -7.94 -11.64
C GLU A 66 -11.85 -9.15 -11.24
N SER A 67 -11.53 -10.07 -12.16
CA SER A 67 -10.65 -11.20 -11.83
C SER A 67 -9.22 -10.73 -11.53
N GLY A 68 -8.39 -11.59 -10.90
CA GLY A 68 -7.00 -11.22 -10.63
C GLY A 68 -6.20 -11.04 -11.92
N GLU A 69 -6.48 -11.87 -12.93
CA GLU A 69 -5.89 -11.76 -14.27
C GLU A 69 -6.27 -10.42 -14.92
N ARG A 70 -7.53 -9.99 -14.76
CA ARG A 70 -7.99 -8.70 -15.29
C ARG A 70 -7.32 -7.52 -14.58
N TRP A 71 -7.18 -7.59 -13.25
CA TRP A 71 -6.43 -6.61 -12.47
C TRP A 71 -4.99 -6.48 -13.00
N LEU A 72 -4.32 -7.61 -13.25
CA LEU A 72 -2.96 -7.65 -13.78
C LEU A 72 -2.85 -7.13 -15.21
N GLU A 73 -3.82 -7.43 -16.08
CA GLU A 73 -3.87 -6.90 -17.44
C GLU A 73 -3.93 -5.37 -17.46
N ILE A 74 -4.73 -4.79 -16.55
CA ILE A 74 -4.85 -3.33 -16.42
C ILE A 74 -3.54 -2.73 -15.90
N MET A 75 -2.91 -3.33 -14.88
CA MET A 75 -1.60 -2.86 -14.39
C MET A 75 -0.51 -2.99 -15.45
N GLU A 76 -0.47 -4.11 -16.18
CA GLU A 76 0.46 -4.33 -17.29
C GLU A 76 0.26 -3.30 -18.41
N THR A 77 -0.99 -2.95 -18.72
CA THR A 77 -1.30 -1.85 -19.65
C THR A 77 -0.78 -0.51 -19.14
N ALA A 78 -0.97 -0.22 -17.85
CA ALA A 78 -0.47 0.99 -17.22
C ALA A 78 1.06 1.10 -17.32
N HIS A 79 1.76 0.02 -16.99
CA HIS A 79 3.22 -0.01 -17.02
C HIS A 79 3.76 0.21 -18.44
N ARG A 80 3.11 -0.37 -19.46
CA ARG A 80 3.46 -0.14 -20.88
C ARG A 80 3.26 1.31 -21.33
N LEU A 81 2.34 2.04 -20.70
CA LEU A 81 2.13 3.47 -20.90
C LEU A 81 3.07 4.35 -20.07
N GLY A 82 4.02 3.77 -19.34
CA GLY A 82 4.95 4.49 -18.46
C GLY A 82 4.35 4.88 -17.10
N VAL A 83 3.19 4.33 -16.73
CA VAL A 83 2.55 4.56 -15.44
C VAL A 83 2.90 3.41 -14.50
N GLU A 84 3.91 3.61 -13.66
CA GLU A 84 4.33 2.62 -12.65
C GLU A 84 3.27 2.46 -11.54
N SER A 85 3.40 1.39 -10.76
CA SER A 85 2.47 1.09 -9.67
C SER A 85 3.13 0.40 -8.48
N THR A 86 2.35 0.15 -7.43
CA THR A 86 2.66 -0.81 -6.38
C THR A 86 1.77 -2.04 -6.51
N SER A 87 2.09 -3.10 -5.77
CA SER A 87 1.26 -4.31 -5.69
C SER A 87 1.02 -4.68 -4.24
N THR A 88 -0.14 -5.27 -3.94
CA THR A 88 -0.53 -5.58 -2.56
C THR A 88 -1.08 -6.99 -2.43
N MET A 89 -1.03 -7.55 -1.22
CA MET A 89 -1.68 -8.83 -0.91
C MET A 89 -2.38 -8.79 0.43
N LEU A 90 -3.68 -9.03 0.44
CA LEU A 90 -4.46 -9.24 1.66
C LEU A 90 -4.38 -10.71 2.09
N MET A 91 -3.72 -10.98 3.22
CA MET A 91 -3.56 -12.34 3.75
C MET A 91 -4.34 -12.59 5.04
N GLY A 92 -4.65 -13.85 5.31
CA GLY A 92 -5.37 -14.29 6.51
C GLY A 92 -6.88 -14.37 6.32
N THR A 93 -7.35 -14.50 5.09
CA THR A 93 -8.78 -14.55 4.73
C THR A 93 -9.33 -15.96 4.57
N GLY A 94 -8.47 -16.98 4.61
CA GLY A 94 -8.82 -18.39 4.38
C GLY A 94 -8.24 -18.95 3.08
N GLU A 95 -7.27 -18.23 2.50
CA GLU A 95 -6.40 -18.72 1.44
C GLU A 95 -5.41 -19.78 1.94
N THR A 96 -5.01 -20.66 1.03
CA THR A 96 -3.98 -21.67 1.25
C THR A 96 -2.59 -21.09 0.99
N ASN A 97 -1.55 -21.77 1.48
CA ASN A 97 -0.17 -21.39 1.17
C ASN A 97 0.12 -21.46 -0.35
N ALA A 98 -0.45 -22.43 -1.07
CA ALA A 98 -0.28 -22.53 -2.52
C ALA A 98 -0.86 -21.29 -3.23
N GLU A 99 -2.00 -20.78 -2.78
CA GLU A 99 -2.60 -19.56 -3.34
C GLU A 99 -1.81 -18.30 -3.00
N ARG A 100 -1.19 -18.24 -1.81
CA ARG A 100 -0.26 -17.14 -1.49
C ARG A 100 0.94 -17.14 -2.45
N ILE A 101 1.53 -18.30 -2.72
CA ILE A 101 2.65 -18.40 -3.67
C ILE A 101 2.21 -18.11 -5.10
N GLU A 102 1.03 -18.57 -5.50
CA GLU A 102 0.46 -18.26 -6.82
C GLU A 102 0.26 -16.75 -7.00
N HIS A 103 -0.24 -16.05 -5.98
CA HIS A 103 -0.33 -14.58 -6.01
C HIS A 103 1.04 -13.94 -6.27
N LEU A 104 2.09 -14.37 -5.57
CA LEU A 104 3.45 -13.84 -5.78
C LEU A 104 3.94 -14.11 -7.21
N ARG A 105 3.74 -15.32 -7.73
CA ARG A 105 4.10 -15.70 -9.10
C ARG A 105 3.40 -14.80 -10.12
N MET A 106 2.09 -14.59 -9.97
CA MET A 106 1.30 -13.77 -10.89
C MET A 106 1.83 -12.33 -10.98
N ILE A 107 2.19 -11.71 -9.86
CA ILE A 107 2.82 -10.38 -9.83
C ILE A 107 4.22 -10.42 -10.48
N ARG A 108 5.05 -11.39 -10.06
CA ARG A 108 6.42 -11.54 -10.55
C ARG A 108 6.47 -11.70 -12.07
N ASP A 109 5.54 -12.45 -12.65
CA ASP A 109 5.48 -12.67 -14.10
C ASP A 109 5.12 -11.37 -14.87
N VAL A 110 4.22 -10.53 -14.34
CA VAL A 110 3.94 -9.21 -14.92
C VAL A 110 5.15 -8.29 -14.76
N GLN A 111 5.83 -8.38 -13.61
CA GLN A 111 7.05 -7.61 -13.37
C GLN A 111 8.16 -7.98 -14.36
N ASP A 112 8.35 -9.26 -14.70
CA ASP A 112 9.30 -9.69 -15.73
C ASP A 112 9.01 -9.08 -17.11
N ARG A 113 7.72 -8.84 -17.42
CA ARG A 113 7.31 -8.27 -18.71
C ARG A 113 7.41 -6.75 -18.77
N THR A 114 7.31 -6.06 -17.64
CA THR A 114 7.06 -4.61 -17.63
C THR A 114 7.96 -3.80 -16.70
N GLY A 115 8.47 -4.39 -15.61
CA GLY A 115 9.27 -3.70 -14.60
C GLY A 115 8.51 -2.65 -13.78
N GLY A 116 7.20 -2.48 -13.97
CA GLY A 116 6.47 -1.31 -13.47
C GLY A 116 6.00 -1.37 -12.00
N PHE A 117 6.13 -2.52 -11.31
CA PHE A 117 5.87 -2.59 -9.87
C PHE A 117 7.11 -2.13 -9.08
N ARG A 118 6.96 -1.02 -8.36
CA ARG A 118 8.01 -0.51 -7.47
C ARG A 118 8.15 -1.33 -6.20
N ALA A 119 7.01 -1.78 -5.66
CA ALA A 119 6.97 -2.45 -4.37
C ALA A 119 5.86 -3.51 -4.28
N PHE A 120 6.09 -4.49 -3.41
CA PHE A 120 5.09 -5.43 -2.96
C PHE A 120 4.77 -5.23 -1.48
N ILE A 121 3.48 -5.18 -1.16
CA ILE A 121 2.97 -4.78 0.16
C ILE A 121 1.97 -5.83 0.67
N PRO A 122 2.43 -6.86 1.38
CA PRO A 122 1.52 -7.77 2.05
C PRO A 122 0.99 -7.14 3.35
N TYR A 123 -0.29 -7.32 3.61
CA TYR A 123 -0.96 -6.87 4.83
C TYR A 123 -1.98 -7.89 5.34
N THR A 124 -2.24 -7.85 6.64
CA THR A 124 -3.13 -8.81 7.30
C THR A 124 -4.57 -8.35 7.34
N TYR A 125 -5.48 -9.28 7.13
CA TYR A 125 -6.93 -9.10 7.25
C TYR A 125 -7.31 -8.60 8.66
N GLN A 126 -8.16 -7.58 8.70
CA GLN A 126 -8.69 -7.01 9.93
C GLN A 126 -10.14 -7.46 10.15
N PRO A 127 -10.49 -8.00 11.34
CA PRO A 127 -11.68 -8.82 11.50
C PRO A 127 -13.00 -8.05 11.64
N GLU A 128 -12.95 -6.75 11.92
CA GLU A 128 -14.14 -5.98 12.28
C GLU A 128 -14.88 -5.46 11.03
N ASN A 129 -16.20 -5.22 11.18
CA ASN A 129 -17.05 -4.53 10.22
C ASN A 129 -17.09 -5.12 8.79
N ASN A 130 -16.92 -6.42 8.64
CA ASN A 130 -17.02 -7.10 7.36
C ASN A 130 -17.70 -8.49 7.47
N HIS A 131 -17.96 -9.12 6.32
CA HIS A 131 -18.74 -10.36 6.22
C HIS A 131 -18.01 -11.62 6.72
N LEU A 132 -16.67 -11.60 6.78
CA LEU A 132 -15.86 -12.73 7.27
C LEU A 132 -15.85 -12.82 8.80
N LYS A 133 -16.13 -11.73 9.52
CA LYS A 133 -16.31 -11.67 10.99
C LYS A 133 -15.22 -12.39 11.79
N GLY A 134 -13.98 -12.35 11.31
CA GLY A 134 -12.83 -12.94 12.00
C GLY A 134 -12.77 -14.46 12.00
N ARG A 135 -13.53 -15.14 11.13
CA ARG A 135 -13.51 -16.62 11.01
C ARG A 135 -12.16 -17.18 10.59
N THR A 136 -11.34 -16.36 9.95
CA THR A 136 -9.99 -16.67 9.48
C THR A 136 -9.09 -15.49 9.85
N GLN A 137 -7.86 -15.80 10.26
CA GLN A 137 -6.81 -14.81 10.53
C GLN A 137 -5.44 -15.44 10.28
N ALA A 138 -4.51 -14.63 9.77
CA ALA A 138 -3.10 -15.00 9.76
C ALA A 138 -2.48 -14.68 11.12
N THR A 139 -1.63 -15.57 11.61
CA THR A 139 -0.76 -15.25 12.76
C THR A 139 0.32 -14.23 12.36
N LEU A 140 0.86 -13.51 13.33
CA LEU A 140 1.99 -12.59 13.11
C LEU A 140 3.24 -13.33 12.58
N PHE A 141 3.42 -14.60 12.97
CA PHE A 141 4.49 -15.45 12.44
C PHE A 141 4.28 -15.84 10.97
N GLU A 142 3.04 -16.11 10.56
CA GLU A 142 2.74 -16.31 9.14
C GLU A 142 2.99 -15.05 8.32
N TYR A 143 2.64 -13.88 8.87
CA TYR A 143 2.91 -12.60 8.23
C TYR A 143 4.41 -12.36 8.03
N LEU A 144 5.23 -12.47 9.08
CA LEU A 144 6.68 -12.31 8.99
C LEU A 144 7.31 -13.33 8.03
N ARG A 145 6.85 -14.59 8.06
CA ARG A 145 7.27 -15.62 7.11
C ARG A 145 6.93 -15.22 5.67
N MET A 146 5.76 -14.63 5.44
CA MET A 146 5.35 -14.17 4.12
C MET A 146 6.24 -13.05 3.60
N ILE A 147 6.67 -12.11 4.45
CA ILE A 147 7.65 -11.08 4.09
C ILE A 147 8.97 -11.72 3.62
N ALA A 148 9.50 -12.70 4.37
CA ALA A 148 10.74 -13.39 4.00
C ALA A 148 10.61 -14.19 2.70
N ILE A 149 9.49 -14.89 2.51
CA ILE A 149 9.23 -15.60 1.27
C ILE A 149 9.10 -14.60 0.10
N ALA A 150 8.40 -13.49 0.29
CA ALA A 150 8.25 -12.46 -0.74
C ALA A 150 9.61 -11.92 -1.19
N ARG A 151 10.51 -11.60 -0.24
CA ARG A 151 11.88 -11.18 -0.55
C ARG A 151 12.69 -12.22 -1.32
N LEU A 152 12.56 -13.50 -0.97
CA LEU A 152 13.30 -14.58 -1.62
C LEU A 152 12.71 -14.96 -2.99
N PHE A 153 11.40 -14.82 -3.15
CA PHE A 153 10.68 -15.27 -4.34
C PHE A 153 10.61 -14.21 -5.44
N MET A 154 10.44 -12.94 -5.07
CA MET A 154 10.37 -11.82 -6.01
C MET A 154 11.74 -11.14 -6.13
N ASP A 155 12.60 -11.75 -6.94
CA ASP A 155 13.92 -11.19 -7.29
C ASP A 155 13.86 -9.90 -8.14
N ASN A 156 12.70 -9.61 -8.74
CA ASN A 156 12.50 -8.53 -9.71
C ASN A 156 11.59 -7.37 -9.20
N VAL A 157 11.09 -7.46 -7.97
CA VAL A 157 10.41 -6.35 -7.27
C VAL A 157 11.36 -5.79 -6.22
N GLN A 158 11.79 -4.55 -6.41
CA GLN A 158 12.89 -3.98 -5.65
C GLN A 158 12.55 -3.85 -4.15
N HIS A 159 11.35 -3.38 -3.84
CA HIS A 159 10.96 -3.01 -2.48
C HIS A 159 9.88 -3.92 -1.89
N ILE A 160 10.08 -4.32 -0.64
CA ILE A 160 9.07 -5.06 0.15
C ILE A 160 8.69 -4.20 1.35
N GLN A 161 7.40 -3.86 1.45
CA GLN A 161 6.89 -3.02 2.53
C GLN A 161 6.30 -3.85 3.69
N GLY A 162 6.79 -3.60 4.89
CA GLY A 162 6.24 -4.09 6.15
C GLY A 162 5.09 -3.21 6.65
N SER A 163 3.95 -3.81 6.96
CA SER A 163 2.73 -3.14 7.42
C SER A 163 2.66 -3.10 8.94
N TRP A 164 3.27 -2.06 9.54
CA TRP A 164 3.04 -1.75 10.95
C TRP A 164 1.58 -1.33 11.22
N LEU A 165 0.88 -0.84 10.19
CA LEU A 165 -0.52 -0.40 10.29
C LEU A 165 -1.47 -1.54 10.64
N THR A 166 -1.24 -2.74 10.09
CA THR A 166 -2.11 -3.91 10.32
C THR A 166 -1.59 -4.87 11.38
N THR A 167 -0.31 -4.76 11.76
CA THR A 167 0.36 -5.72 12.65
C THR A 167 0.98 -5.12 13.91
N GLY A 168 1.01 -3.79 14.03
CA GLY A 168 1.66 -3.07 15.12
C GLY A 168 3.12 -2.71 14.83
N LYS A 169 3.65 -1.78 15.61
CA LYS A 169 5.01 -1.23 15.45
C LYS A 169 6.08 -2.27 15.68
N GLU A 170 5.88 -3.14 16.67
CA GLU A 170 6.83 -4.20 17.04
C GLU A 170 7.00 -5.20 15.90
N VAL A 171 5.89 -5.63 15.28
CA VAL A 171 5.93 -6.55 14.13
C VAL A 171 6.43 -5.85 12.88
N GLY A 172 6.04 -4.58 12.66
CA GLY A 172 6.61 -3.75 11.61
C GLY A 172 8.13 -3.65 11.71
N GLN A 173 8.66 -3.37 12.90
CA GLN A 173 10.11 -3.36 13.16
C GLN A 173 10.75 -4.72 12.87
N LEU A 174 10.15 -5.81 13.36
CA LEU A 174 10.66 -7.16 13.10
C LEU A 174 10.71 -7.48 11.61
N SER A 175 9.77 -6.98 10.79
CA SER A 175 9.75 -7.24 9.35
C SER A 175 11.03 -6.78 8.62
N LEU A 176 11.76 -5.79 9.15
CA LEU A 176 13.06 -5.33 8.64
C LEU A 176 14.18 -6.39 8.74
N HIS A 177 14.00 -7.38 9.61
CA HIS A 177 14.86 -8.56 9.71
C HIS A 177 14.40 -9.72 8.84
N TYR A 178 13.18 -9.65 8.31
CA TYR A 178 12.60 -10.65 7.41
C TYR A 178 12.67 -10.25 5.94
N GLY A 179 13.28 -9.11 5.60
CA GLY A 179 13.52 -8.71 4.21
C GLY A 179 12.68 -7.53 3.72
N ALA A 180 11.83 -6.94 4.58
CA ALA A 180 11.27 -5.63 4.30
C ALA A 180 12.37 -4.57 4.35
N ASP A 181 12.33 -3.63 3.41
CA ASP A 181 13.21 -2.44 3.38
C ASP A 181 12.42 -1.13 3.58
N ASP A 182 11.09 -1.25 3.69
CA ASP A 182 10.17 -0.14 3.72
C ASP A 182 9.11 -0.37 4.81
N LEU A 183 8.85 0.63 5.64
CA LEU A 183 7.77 0.60 6.65
C LEU A 183 6.55 1.42 6.22
N GLY A 184 6.50 1.85 4.96
CA GLY A 184 5.44 2.68 4.43
C GLY A 184 5.46 4.10 5.01
N SER A 185 4.37 4.83 4.77
CA SER A 185 4.24 6.23 5.14
C SER A 185 3.49 6.44 6.45
N ILE A 186 3.70 7.61 7.06
CA ILE A 186 2.86 8.10 8.17
C ILE A 186 1.55 8.59 7.57
N MET A 187 0.46 7.91 7.88
CA MET A 187 -0.85 8.21 7.29
C MET A 187 -1.48 9.42 7.96
N LEU A 188 -1.51 10.56 7.26
CA LEU A 188 -2.13 11.80 7.76
C LEU A 188 -3.62 11.62 8.03
N GLU A 189 -4.32 10.82 7.21
CA GLU A 189 -5.70 10.40 7.45
C GLU A 189 -5.86 8.94 7.01
N GLU A 190 -6.14 8.04 7.96
CA GLU A 190 -6.38 6.61 7.70
C GLU A 190 -7.82 6.26 8.06
N ASN A 191 -8.62 5.86 7.05
CA ASN A 191 -10.05 5.63 7.19
C ASN A 191 -10.50 4.19 6.87
N VAL A 192 -9.68 3.38 6.22
CA VAL A 192 -10.09 2.07 5.69
C VAL A 192 -9.79 0.99 6.72
N VAL A 193 -8.52 0.84 7.11
CA VAL A 193 -8.05 -0.22 7.99
C VAL A 193 -8.52 0.02 9.43
N SER A 194 -8.64 1.28 9.84
CA SER A 194 -9.21 1.66 11.14
C SER A 194 -10.69 1.39 11.24
N SER A 195 -11.45 1.59 10.15
CA SER A 195 -12.86 1.16 10.12
C SER A 195 -13.01 -0.37 10.22
N ALA A 196 -11.97 -1.12 9.85
CA ALA A 196 -11.91 -2.58 9.99
C ALA A 196 -11.27 -3.06 11.30
N GLY A 197 -10.92 -2.14 12.23
CA GLY A 197 -10.51 -2.44 13.60
C GLY A 197 -9.07 -2.11 13.97
N ALA A 198 -8.20 -1.75 13.01
CA ALA A 198 -6.81 -1.41 13.31
C ALA A 198 -6.71 -0.05 14.00
N LYS A 199 -5.93 0.03 15.09
CA LYS A 199 -5.79 1.26 15.89
C LYS A 199 -4.34 1.71 16.04
N HIS A 200 -3.45 1.19 15.20
CA HIS A 200 -2.04 1.52 15.23
C HIS A 200 -1.80 2.92 14.66
N ARG A 201 -0.99 3.71 15.37
CA ARG A 201 -0.58 5.05 14.98
C ARG A 201 0.91 5.20 15.12
N SER A 202 1.52 6.02 14.29
CA SER A 202 2.92 6.41 14.40
C SER A 202 3.12 7.86 14.01
N ASN A 203 4.24 8.44 14.45
CA ASN A 203 4.77 9.69 13.91
C ASN A 203 6.15 9.45 13.29
N ARG A 204 6.71 10.51 12.70
CA ARG A 204 8.03 10.45 12.02
C ARG A 204 9.15 10.02 12.95
N LEU A 205 9.22 10.60 14.14
CA LEU A 205 10.27 10.29 15.12
C LEU A 205 10.20 8.83 15.57
N GLU A 206 9.00 8.30 15.77
CA GLU A 206 8.80 6.91 16.14
C GLU A 206 9.23 5.95 15.03
N ILE A 207 8.96 6.25 13.75
CA ILE A 207 9.42 5.41 12.64
C ILE A 207 10.96 5.44 12.53
N ILE A 208 11.57 6.62 12.68
CA ILE A 208 13.04 6.76 12.70
C ILE A 208 13.65 5.91 13.82
N ASP A 209 13.11 6.03 15.04
CA ASP A 209 13.56 5.26 16.20
C ASP A 209 13.36 3.75 16.01
N LEU A 210 12.21 3.32 15.46
CA LEU A 210 11.94 1.91 15.16
C LEU A 210 12.96 1.32 14.18
N ILE A 211 13.23 2.01 13.07
CA ILE A 211 14.18 1.54 12.06
C ILE A 211 15.60 1.50 12.67
N ARG A 212 15.99 2.52 13.42
CA ARG A 212 17.31 2.60 14.05
C ARG A 212 17.51 1.50 15.09
N LYS A 213 16.52 1.23 15.93
CA LYS A 213 16.55 0.14 16.93
C LYS A 213 16.60 -1.26 16.30
N ALA A 214 16.15 -1.41 15.05
CA ALA A 214 16.36 -2.62 14.26
C ALA A 214 17.78 -2.73 13.66
N GLY A 215 18.70 -1.81 13.99
CA GLY A 215 20.06 -1.79 13.46
C GLY A 215 20.12 -1.41 11.97
N ARG A 216 19.16 -0.61 11.49
CA ARG A 216 19.10 -0.11 10.12
C ARG A 216 19.27 1.42 10.10
N VAL A 217 19.57 1.96 8.92
CA VAL A 217 19.64 3.43 8.70
C VAL A 217 18.28 3.91 8.20
N PRO A 218 17.56 4.76 8.96
CA PRO A 218 16.29 5.31 8.51
C PRO A 218 16.50 6.29 7.35
N ALA A 219 15.63 6.24 6.34
CA ALA A 219 15.63 7.19 5.24
C ALA A 219 14.20 7.62 4.91
N GLN A 220 14.00 8.93 4.74
CA GLN A 220 12.81 9.48 4.14
C GLN A 220 12.94 9.38 2.62
N ARG A 221 11.91 8.85 1.95
CA ARG A 221 11.89 8.62 0.50
C ARG A 221 10.71 9.30 -0.19
N THR A 222 10.83 9.49 -1.49
CA THR A 222 9.70 9.78 -2.38
C THR A 222 8.87 8.51 -2.62
N THR A 223 7.74 8.65 -3.32
CA THR A 223 6.92 7.52 -3.79
C THR A 223 7.63 6.69 -4.88
N THR A 224 8.67 7.23 -5.52
CA THR A 224 9.57 6.54 -6.45
C THR A 224 10.81 5.97 -5.76
N TYR A 225 10.84 5.94 -4.43
CA TYR A 225 11.94 5.41 -3.60
C TYR A 225 13.27 6.19 -3.69
N GLU A 226 13.26 7.41 -4.24
CA GLU A 226 14.41 8.31 -4.14
C GLU A 226 14.56 8.81 -2.71
N HIS A 227 15.78 8.76 -2.16
CA HIS A 227 16.03 9.29 -0.82
C HIS A 227 15.99 10.81 -0.81
N ILE A 228 15.14 11.36 0.05
CA ILE A 228 15.05 12.80 0.35
C ILE A 228 16.02 13.15 1.47
N VAL A 229 16.01 12.36 2.55
CA VAL A 229 16.87 12.53 3.72
C VAL A 229 17.27 11.16 4.25
N VAL A 230 18.53 11.00 4.63
CA VAL A 230 19.04 9.83 5.34
C VAL A 230 19.36 10.24 6.78
N HIS A 231 18.86 9.49 7.75
CA HIS A 231 18.96 9.77 9.20
C HIS A 231 20.09 8.95 9.84
N ASP A 232 21.32 9.14 9.37
CA ASP A 232 22.51 8.41 9.81
C ASP A 232 23.00 8.86 11.21
N ASP A 233 22.91 10.14 11.52
CA ASP A 233 23.24 10.73 12.82
C ASP A 233 21.96 11.22 13.55
N PRO A 234 21.62 10.64 14.73
CA PRO A 234 20.50 11.09 15.55
C PRO A 234 20.54 12.58 15.91
N ALA A 235 21.72 13.23 15.94
CA ALA A 235 21.83 14.65 16.22
C ALA A 235 21.18 15.54 15.14
N ASN A 236 21.01 15.01 13.93
CA ASN A 236 20.39 15.69 12.78
C ASN A 236 18.92 15.30 12.56
N ASP A 237 18.34 14.50 13.47
CA ASP A 237 16.95 14.08 13.35
C ASP A 237 15.98 15.28 13.49
N PRO A 238 14.84 15.24 12.78
CA PRO A 238 13.90 16.35 12.78
C PRO A 238 13.19 16.47 14.12
N VAL A 239 13.15 17.67 14.70
CA VAL A 239 12.43 17.94 15.96
C VAL A 239 10.93 18.22 15.78
N ASP A 240 10.46 18.27 14.52
CA ASP A 240 9.08 18.64 14.21
C ASP A 240 8.13 17.44 14.37
N GLU A 241 7.29 17.53 15.40
CA GLU A 241 6.27 16.53 15.76
C GLU A 241 4.97 16.65 14.95
N ARG A 242 4.82 17.62 14.04
CA ARG A 242 3.56 17.82 13.28
C ARG A 242 3.22 16.67 12.33
N VAL A 243 4.19 15.83 11.97
CA VAL A 243 3.97 14.66 11.10
C VAL A 243 3.55 13.45 11.95
N MET A 244 2.25 13.39 12.27
CA MET A 244 1.64 12.29 13.01
C MET A 244 0.50 11.66 12.24
N SER A 245 0.28 10.36 12.46
CA SER A 245 -0.90 9.70 11.91
C SER A 245 -2.16 10.01 12.71
N HIS A 246 -3.24 10.37 12.02
CA HIS A 246 -4.56 10.54 12.63
C HIS A 246 -5.47 9.34 12.28
N ILE A 247 -6.14 8.78 13.29
CA ILE A 247 -7.24 7.84 13.04
C ILE A 247 -8.41 8.63 12.48
N SER A 248 -9.12 8.01 11.53
CA SER A 248 -10.40 8.48 11.05
C SER A 248 -11.29 9.03 12.14
N SER A 249 -11.85 10.21 11.88
CA SER A 249 -12.96 10.74 12.68
C SER A 249 -14.17 9.77 12.71
N THR A 250 -14.35 8.91 11.70
CA THR A 250 -15.43 7.90 11.67
C THR A 250 -15.18 6.67 12.57
N ALA A 251 -13.93 6.45 13.01
CA ALA A 251 -13.57 5.35 13.92
C ALA A 251 -13.65 5.77 15.41
N ILE A 252 -13.99 7.04 15.69
CA ILE A 252 -14.20 7.56 17.05
C ILE A 252 -15.70 7.49 17.36
N ALA A 253 -16.08 6.92 18.50
CA ALA A 253 -17.48 6.88 18.93
C ALA A 253 -18.04 8.31 19.07
N GLY A 254 -19.01 8.67 18.23
CA GLY A 254 -19.57 10.03 18.15
C GLY A 254 -18.79 11.01 17.27
N GLY A 255 -17.76 10.55 16.56
CA GLY A 255 -17.01 11.39 15.62
C GLY A 255 -17.79 11.63 14.34
N THR A 256 -18.05 12.89 14.02
CA THR A 256 -18.47 13.30 12.68
C THR A 256 -17.26 13.35 11.77
N ALA A 257 -17.38 12.90 10.53
CA ALA A 257 -16.40 13.23 9.48
C ALA A 257 -16.12 14.74 9.56
N HIS A 258 -14.85 15.15 9.62
CA HIS A 258 -14.34 16.53 9.69
C HIS A 258 -13.97 17.06 11.10
N PRO A 259 -12.70 16.95 11.51
CA PRO A 259 -11.99 18.15 11.96
C PRO A 259 -11.71 19.02 10.72
N GLU A 260 -12.04 20.31 10.75
CA GLU A 260 -11.65 21.26 9.71
C GLU A 260 -10.13 21.23 9.53
N LEU A 261 -9.64 20.57 8.48
CA LEU A 261 -8.24 20.65 8.07
C LEU A 261 -8.02 22.08 7.56
N LYS A 262 -7.58 22.98 8.44
CA LYS A 262 -7.17 24.32 8.03
C LYS A 262 -5.92 24.19 7.16
N LEU A 263 -6.06 24.56 5.89
CA LEU A 263 -4.90 24.79 5.02
C LEU A 263 -4.01 25.83 5.70
N LEU A 264 -2.80 25.43 6.07
CA LEU A 264 -1.79 26.37 6.54
C LEU A 264 -1.41 27.25 5.36
N ALA A 265 -1.55 28.57 5.51
CA ALA A 265 -1.15 29.51 4.48
C ALA A 265 0.34 29.31 4.15
N SER A 266 0.64 29.26 2.86
CA SER A 266 2.00 29.20 2.34
C SER A 266 2.74 30.49 2.75
N ASN A 267 3.83 30.36 3.51
CA ASN A 267 4.82 31.44 3.68
C ASN A 267 5.77 31.46 2.49
#